data_AF-A0A812W9L1-F1
#
_entry.id   AF-A0A812W9L1-F1
#
_cell.length_a   1.000
_cell.length_b   1.000
_cell.length_c   1.000
_cell.angle_alpha   90.00
_cell.angle_beta   90.00
_cell.angle_gamma   90.00
#
_symmetry.space_group_name_H-M   'P 1'
#
loop_
_entity.id
_entity.type
_entity.pdbx_description
1 polymer ?
#
loop_
_entity_poly.entity_id
_entity_poly.type
_entity_poly.pdbx_seq_one_letter_code
_entity_poly.pdbx_strand_id
1 'polypeptide(L)'
;AATSALTGGHACWTLPRKDAIGIVISWGGATSLATADLPSEYRVFALGDGATLPGGPGLYMTPPGPPLLLVVAEPGEVNVLKHLAVAPGCHPAAATELICDWLKSMLPKRCKLECIEDASTCGLDLSQLQQLASVA
;
A
#
# COMPACT_ATOMS: atom_id res chain seq x y z
N ALA A 1 6.07 16.56 -23.96
CA ALA A 1 6.31 15.30 -24.68
C ALA A 1 7.27 14.47 -23.86
N ALA A 2 6.99 13.17 -23.76
CA ALA A 2 7.35 12.22 -22.70
C ALA A 2 8.84 11.99 -22.43
N THR A 3 9.15 11.64 -21.16
CA THR A 3 10.14 10.65 -20.63
C THR A 3 10.27 10.93 -19.12
N SER A 4 10.07 10.06 -18.13
CA SER A 4 9.96 8.60 -18.03
C SER A 4 9.10 8.35 -16.77
N ALA A 5 7.97 7.65 -16.88
CA ALA A 5 7.77 6.37 -16.18
C ALA A 5 8.76 6.16 -15.02
N LEU A 6 8.25 6.14 -13.79
CA LEU A 6 8.84 5.26 -12.78
C LEU A 6 8.78 3.85 -13.38
N THR A 7 9.88 3.45 -14.02
CA THR A 7 10.05 2.14 -14.68
C THR A 7 10.33 1.03 -13.67
N GLY A 8 10.45 1.36 -12.38
CA GLY A 8 10.40 0.38 -11.32
C GLY A 8 8.95 0.13 -10.96
N GLY A 9 8.40 -1.04 -11.31
CA GLY A 9 7.12 -1.47 -10.75
C GLY A 9 7.15 -1.52 -9.21
N HIS A 10 6.09 -1.98 -8.59
CA HIS A 10 6.09 -2.16 -7.14
C HIS A 10 6.87 -3.43 -6.73
N ALA A 11 7.50 -3.36 -5.57
CA ALA A 11 7.81 -4.53 -4.77
C ALA A 11 6.73 -4.70 -3.70
N CYS A 12 6.32 -5.94 -3.41
CA CYS A 12 5.47 -6.18 -2.26
C CYS A 12 5.76 -7.49 -1.52
N TRP A 13 5.46 -7.48 -0.23
CA TRP A 13 5.53 -8.64 0.65
C TRP A 13 4.45 -8.55 1.73
N THR A 14 4.14 -9.68 2.35
CA THR A 14 3.20 -9.72 3.48
C THR A 14 3.94 -9.58 4.80
N LEU A 15 3.32 -8.92 5.78
CA LEU A 15 3.90 -8.73 7.11
C LEU A 15 2.94 -9.23 8.20
N PRO A 16 3.48 -9.71 9.34
CA PRO A 16 2.69 -9.86 10.56
C PRO A 16 2.12 -8.52 11.03
N ARG A 17 0.87 -8.53 11.51
CA ARG A 17 0.16 -7.33 12.00
C ARG A 17 0.94 -6.55 13.06
N LYS A 18 1.57 -7.26 13.99
CA LYS A 18 2.41 -6.66 15.05
C LYS A 18 3.61 -5.88 14.50
N ASP A 19 4.22 -6.37 13.41
CA ASP A 19 5.40 -5.75 12.83
C ASP A 19 4.99 -4.49 12.05
N ALA A 20 3.82 -4.53 11.39
CA ALA A 20 3.24 -3.37 10.74
C ALA A 20 2.95 -2.24 11.72
N ILE A 21 2.33 -2.55 12.88
CA ILE A 21 2.10 -1.57 13.95
C ILE A 21 3.42 -0.98 14.44
N GLY A 22 4.43 -1.82 14.68
CA GLY A 22 5.77 -1.37 15.06
C GLY A 22 6.42 -0.42 14.04
N ILE A 23 6.26 -0.70 12.74
CA ILE A 23 6.75 0.17 11.66
C ILE A 23 6.04 1.53 11.71
N VAL A 24 4.70 1.56 11.80
CA VAL A 24 3.97 2.83 11.81
C VAL A 24 4.30 3.67 13.06
N ILE A 25 4.46 3.03 14.22
CA ILE A 25 4.92 3.71 15.43
C ILE A 25 6.32 4.31 15.20
N SER A 26 7.23 3.56 14.57
CA SER A 26 8.59 4.04 14.29
C SER A 26 8.63 5.22 13.29
N TRP A 27 7.64 5.33 12.41
CA TRP A 27 7.47 6.45 11.48
C TRP A 27 6.94 7.72 12.14
N GLY A 28 6.40 7.62 13.36
CA GLY A 28 5.90 8.77 14.12
C GLY A 28 4.72 9.51 13.49
N GLY A 29 3.97 8.89 12.55
CA GLY A 29 3.18 9.68 11.59
C GLY A 29 1.84 9.16 11.06
N ALA A 30 1.33 7.98 11.43
CA ALA A 30 -0.04 7.59 11.04
C ALA A 30 -0.77 6.92 12.22
N THR A 31 -1.57 7.70 12.93
CA THR A 31 -2.21 7.29 14.19
C THR A 31 -3.22 6.18 14.01
N SER A 32 -4.00 6.17 12.93
CA SER A 32 -5.10 5.21 12.75
C SER A 32 -4.62 3.76 12.74
N LEU A 33 -3.61 3.42 11.93
CA LEU A 33 -3.09 2.05 11.87
C LEU A 33 -2.26 1.65 13.10
N ALA A 34 -1.51 2.59 13.69
CA ALA A 34 -0.71 2.32 14.88
C ALA A 34 -1.57 2.05 16.13
N THR A 35 -2.78 2.60 16.19
CA THR A 35 -3.70 2.42 17.33
C THR A 35 -4.82 1.42 17.05
N ALA A 36 -4.97 0.94 15.82
CA ALA A 36 -5.99 -0.04 15.47
C ALA A 36 -5.62 -1.42 15.99
N ASP A 37 -6.53 -2.05 16.72
CA ASP A 37 -6.47 -3.49 16.93
C ASP A 37 -6.83 -4.18 15.62
N LEU A 38 -5.85 -4.79 14.96
CA LEU A 38 -6.00 -5.37 13.63
C LEU A 38 -6.60 -6.79 13.71
N PRO A 39 -7.83 -7.00 13.20
CA PRO A 39 -8.47 -8.31 13.20
C PRO A 39 -7.62 -9.40 12.55
N SER A 40 -7.88 -10.66 12.93
CA SER A 40 -7.07 -11.81 12.55
C SER A 40 -7.16 -12.20 11.07
N GLU A 41 -8.31 -11.93 10.51
CA GLU A 41 -8.71 -12.08 9.12
C GLU A 41 -7.96 -11.11 8.20
N TYR A 42 -7.53 -9.96 8.72
CA TYR A 42 -6.89 -8.95 7.90
C TYR A 42 -5.47 -9.38 7.51
N ARG A 43 -5.04 -8.89 6.35
CA ARG A 43 -3.70 -9.08 5.80
C ARG A 43 -3.05 -7.73 5.64
N VAL A 44 -1.78 -7.66 6.02
CA VAL A 44 -0.96 -6.48 5.83
C VAL A 44 -0.01 -6.72 4.66
N PHE A 45 -0.06 -5.83 3.69
CA PHE A 45 0.85 -5.77 2.56
C PHE A 45 1.77 -4.58 2.73
N ALA A 46 3.06 -4.81 2.62
CA ALA A 46 4.07 -3.78 2.55
C ALA A 46 4.45 -3.58 1.09
N LEU A 47 4.45 -2.33 0.65
CA LEU A 47 4.81 -1.92 -0.71
C LEU A 47 6.05 -1.03 -0.68
N GLY A 48 6.88 -1.14 -1.70
CA GLY A 48 8.00 -0.22 -1.94
C GLY A 48 8.23 0.00 -3.44
N ASP A 49 8.87 1.10 -3.77
CA ASP A 49 9.27 1.42 -5.15
C ASP A 49 10.38 0.45 -5.58
N GLY A 50 10.09 -0.39 -6.57
CA GLY A 50 11.03 -1.39 -7.07
C GLY A 50 12.31 -0.79 -7.64
N ALA A 51 12.32 0.47 -8.06
CA ALA A 51 13.55 1.15 -8.50
C ALA A 51 14.51 1.42 -7.33
N THR A 52 13.99 1.53 -6.11
CA THR A 52 14.77 1.86 -4.90
C THR A 52 15.21 0.65 -4.09
N LEU A 53 14.68 -0.53 -4.41
CA LEU A 53 14.88 -1.74 -3.62
C LEU A 53 15.97 -2.66 -4.20
N PRO A 54 16.79 -3.28 -3.33
CA PRO A 54 17.79 -4.25 -3.76
C PRO A 54 17.09 -5.49 -4.32
N GLY A 55 17.06 -5.59 -5.65
CA GLY A 55 16.41 -6.69 -6.37
C GLY A 55 15.29 -6.28 -7.32
N GLY A 56 14.94 -4.99 -7.40
CA GLY A 56 13.96 -4.51 -8.37
C GLY A 56 12.49 -4.62 -7.92
N PRO A 57 11.53 -4.55 -8.86
CA PRO A 57 10.11 -4.83 -8.60
C PRO A 57 9.83 -6.34 -8.49
N GLY A 58 8.81 -6.73 -7.73
CA GLY A 58 8.41 -8.14 -7.60
C GLY A 58 7.64 -8.51 -6.33
N LEU A 59 7.26 -9.79 -6.22
CA LEU A 59 6.69 -10.38 -5.02
C LEU A 59 7.80 -11.01 -4.19
N TYR A 60 7.92 -10.63 -2.92
CA TYR A 60 8.97 -11.11 -2.04
C TYR A 60 8.42 -11.95 -0.90
N MET A 61 9.11 -13.06 -0.62
CA MET A 61 8.85 -13.87 0.57
C MET A 61 9.42 -13.23 1.83
N THR A 62 10.56 -12.55 1.70
CA THR A 62 11.25 -11.83 2.78
C THR A 62 11.34 -10.35 2.44
N PRO A 63 11.17 -9.43 3.41
CA PRO A 63 11.27 -7.99 3.15
C PRO A 63 12.61 -7.63 2.48
N PRO A 64 12.61 -7.09 1.25
CA PRO A 64 13.82 -6.66 0.56
C PRO A 64 14.36 -5.33 1.10
N GLY A 65 13.55 -4.58 1.85
CA GLY A 65 13.91 -3.31 2.46
C GLY A 65 12.75 -2.73 3.28
N PRO A 66 12.91 -1.52 3.85
CA PRO A 66 11.83 -0.80 4.51
C PRO A 66 10.67 -0.50 3.54
N PRO A 67 9.40 -0.66 3.96
CA PRO A 67 8.27 -0.29 3.11
C PRO A 67 8.14 1.22 2.96
N LEU A 68 7.54 1.66 1.86
CA LEU A 68 7.10 3.04 1.63
C LEU A 68 5.60 3.20 1.88
N LEU A 69 4.84 2.12 1.77
CA LEU A 69 3.39 2.12 2.00
C LEU A 69 2.98 0.79 2.65
N LEU A 70 2.04 0.87 3.59
CA LEU A 70 1.38 -0.28 4.19
C LEU A 70 -0.11 -0.26 3.80
N VAL A 71 -0.60 -1.39 3.30
CA VAL A 71 -2.01 -1.63 3.03
C VAL A 71 -2.52 -2.68 3.98
N VAL A 72 -3.61 -2.39 4.69
CA VAL A 72 -4.36 -3.42 5.41
C VAL A 72 -5.63 -3.73 4.65
N ALA A 73 -5.79 -4.99 4.28
CA ALA A 73 -6.96 -5.46 3.56
C ALA A 73 -7.61 -6.66 4.24
N GLU A 74 -8.94 -6.68 4.20
CA GLU A 74 -9.76 -7.85 4.49
C GLU A 74 -9.91 -8.67 3.19
N PRO A 75 -9.32 -9.87 3.12
CA PRO A 75 -9.45 -10.72 1.95
C PRO A 75 -10.83 -11.37 1.91
N GLY A 76 -11.50 -11.30 0.76
CA GLY A 76 -12.78 -11.97 0.51
C GLY A 76 -12.96 -12.27 -0.97
N GLU A 77 -14.21 -12.34 -1.44
CA GLU A 77 -14.52 -12.32 -2.89
C GLU A 77 -14.00 -11.03 -3.54
N VAL A 78 -14.11 -9.92 -2.81
CA VAL A 78 -13.49 -8.63 -3.07
C VAL A 78 -12.51 -8.35 -1.92
N ASN A 79 -11.31 -7.88 -2.22
CA ASN A 79 -10.39 -7.44 -1.18
C ASN A 79 -10.81 -6.04 -0.70
N VAL A 80 -11.15 -5.88 0.58
CA VAL A 80 -11.57 -4.59 1.12
C VAL A 80 -10.38 -3.93 1.81
N LEU A 81 -9.93 -2.80 1.31
CA LEU A 81 -8.85 -2.01 1.90
C LEU A 81 -9.41 -1.22 3.08
N LYS A 82 -8.95 -1.55 4.28
CA LYS A 82 -9.43 -1.02 5.57
C LYS A 82 -8.57 0.13 6.06
N HIS A 83 -7.25 0.05 5.85
CA HIS A 83 -6.32 1.09 6.28
C HIS A 83 -5.16 1.27 5.30
N LEU A 84 -4.64 2.50 5.27
CA LEU A 84 -3.42 2.85 4.54
C LEU A 84 -2.49 3.66 5.45
N ALA A 85 -1.19 3.39 5.35
CA ALA A 85 -0.17 4.22 5.96
C ALA A 85 0.97 4.45 4.98
N VAL A 86 1.43 5.70 4.88
CA VAL A 86 2.51 6.11 3.99
C VAL A 86 3.72 6.51 4.83
N ALA A 87 4.91 6.05 4.41
CA ALA A 87 6.15 6.38 5.10
C ALA A 87 6.42 7.90 5.06
N PRO A 88 6.91 8.49 6.16
CA PRO A 88 7.22 9.92 6.21
C PRO A 88 8.28 10.27 5.16
N GLY A 89 8.03 11.34 4.41
CA GLY A 89 8.90 11.76 3.30
C GLY A 89 8.64 11.05 1.97
N CYS A 90 7.73 10.08 1.90
CA CYS A 90 7.25 9.56 0.63
C CYS A 90 6.35 10.60 -0.05
N HIS A 91 6.64 10.93 -1.31
CA HIS A 91 5.84 11.90 -2.05
C HIS A 91 4.45 11.31 -2.37
N PRO A 92 3.34 12.04 -2.14
CA PRO A 92 1.99 11.49 -2.30
C PRO A 92 1.68 10.93 -3.70
N ALA A 93 2.23 11.55 -4.75
CA ALA A 93 2.09 11.04 -6.12
C ALA A 93 2.77 9.67 -6.29
N ALA A 94 3.98 9.48 -5.76
CA ALA A 94 4.70 8.21 -5.83
C ALA A 94 3.98 7.14 -5.00
N ALA A 95 3.46 7.50 -3.82
CA ALA A 95 2.65 6.61 -3.00
C ALA A 95 1.36 6.20 -3.72
N THR A 96 0.72 7.13 -4.44
CA THR A 96 -0.48 6.87 -5.25
C THR A 96 -0.16 5.92 -6.41
N GLU A 97 0.90 6.15 -7.16
CA GLU A 97 1.33 5.26 -8.25
C GLU A 97 1.64 3.85 -7.73
N LEU A 98 2.33 3.77 -6.58
CA LEU A 98 2.70 2.50 -5.95
C LEU A 98 1.48 1.65 -5.59
N ILE A 99 0.46 2.24 -4.95
CA ILE A 99 -0.77 1.53 -4.64
C ILE A 99 -1.59 1.23 -5.91
N CYS A 100 -1.58 2.11 -6.92
CA CYS A 100 -2.26 1.85 -8.20
C CYS A 100 -1.68 0.62 -8.89
N ASP A 101 -0.36 0.49 -8.94
CA ASP A 101 0.29 -0.66 -9.55
C ASP A 101 0.05 -1.95 -8.76
N TRP A 102 -0.02 -1.86 -7.43
CA TRP A 102 -0.44 -2.98 -6.59
C TRP A 102 -1.91 -3.38 -6.85
N LEU A 103 -2.84 -2.42 -6.93
CA LEU A 103 -4.24 -2.70 -7.26
C LEU A 103 -4.37 -3.40 -8.62
N LYS A 104 -3.59 -2.97 -9.62
CA LYS A 104 -3.56 -3.61 -10.95
C LYS A 104 -3.03 -5.05 -10.88
N SER A 105 -2.03 -5.36 -10.03
CA SER A 105 -1.50 -6.72 -9.91
C SER A 105 -2.45 -7.70 -9.22
N MET A 106 -3.46 -7.19 -8.51
CA MET A 106 -4.50 -8.01 -7.90
C MET A 106 -5.58 -8.46 -8.89
N LEU A 107 -5.59 -7.94 -10.14
CA LEU A 107 -6.54 -8.35 -11.16
C LEU A 107 -6.41 -9.84 -11.51
N PRO A 108 -7.53 -10.55 -11.78
CA PRO A 108 -8.89 -10.02 -11.92
C PRO A 108 -9.65 -9.83 -10.59
N LYS A 109 -9.00 -10.07 -9.44
CA LYS A 109 -9.65 -9.99 -8.13
C LYS A 109 -9.92 -8.53 -7.77
N ARG A 110 -11.20 -8.21 -7.54
CA ARG A 110 -11.65 -6.84 -7.27
C ARG A 110 -11.14 -6.33 -5.92
N CYS A 111 -10.97 -5.02 -5.83
CA CYS A 111 -10.65 -4.33 -4.59
C CYS A 111 -11.71 -3.27 -4.28
N LYS A 112 -11.98 -3.00 -3.00
CA LYS A 112 -12.88 -1.92 -2.55
C LYS A 112 -12.13 -1.06 -1.54
N LEU A 113 -12.18 0.26 -1.65
CA LEU A 113 -11.59 1.17 -0.67
C LEU A 113 -12.62 1.59 0.38
N GLU A 114 -12.36 1.26 1.65
CA GLU A 114 -13.07 1.83 2.80
C GLU A 114 -12.18 2.79 3.61
N CYS A 115 -10.87 2.76 3.38
CA CYS A 115 -9.85 3.62 3.99
C CYS A 115 -9.75 5.06 3.42
N ILE A 116 -10.87 5.67 3.06
CA ILE A 116 -10.89 6.97 2.34
C ILE A 116 -10.25 8.09 3.18
N GLU A 117 -10.49 8.09 4.50
CA GLU A 117 -9.94 9.08 5.42
C GLU A 117 -8.41 8.98 5.50
N ASP A 118 -7.86 7.78 5.66
CA ASP A 118 -6.41 7.53 5.70
C ASP A 118 -5.72 8.02 4.41
N ALA A 119 -6.29 7.70 3.25
CA ALA A 119 -5.76 8.13 1.96
C ALA A 119 -5.81 9.66 1.80
N SER A 120 -6.87 10.30 2.27
CA SER A 120 -6.99 11.78 2.30
C SER A 120 -5.91 12.41 3.16
N THR A 121 -5.71 11.88 4.38
CA THR A 121 -4.68 12.37 5.30
C THR A 121 -3.27 12.20 4.74
N CYS A 122 -3.03 11.14 3.97
CA CYS A 122 -1.75 10.90 3.29
C CYS A 122 -1.60 11.68 1.97
N GLY A 123 -2.60 12.47 1.56
CA GLY A 123 -2.59 13.24 0.32
C GLY A 123 -2.64 12.41 -0.96
N LEU A 124 -3.14 11.17 -0.90
CA LEU A 124 -3.26 10.27 -2.05
C LEU A 124 -4.38 10.73 -2.99
N ASP A 125 -4.23 10.49 -4.30
CA ASP A 125 -5.28 10.78 -5.28
C ASP A 125 -6.43 9.76 -5.17
N LEU A 126 -7.40 10.08 -4.32
CA LEU A 126 -8.59 9.26 -4.12
C LEU A 126 -9.37 8.95 -5.39
N SER A 127 -9.43 9.90 -6.33
CA SER A 127 -10.21 9.74 -7.56
C SER A 127 -9.60 8.64 -8.41
N GLN A 128 -8.28 8.64 -8.53
CA GLN A 128 -7.54 7.61 -9.25
C GLN A 128 -7.67 6.23 -8.59
N LEU A 129 -7.56 6.17 -7.25
CA LEU A 129 -7.69 4.92 -6.50
C LEU A 129 -9.09 4.32 -6.63
N GLN A 130 -10.13 5.14 -6.48
CA GLN A 130 -11.52 4.72 -6.61
C GLN A 130 -11.83 4.21 -8.02
N GLN A 131 -11.33 4.90 -9.05
CA GLN A 131 -11.48 4.44 -10.42
C GLN A 131 -10.88 3.03 -10.58
N LEU A 132 -9.62 2.81 -10.19
CA LEU A 132 -8.97 1.50 -10.35
C LEU A 132 -9.61 0.40 -9.52
N ALA A 133 -10.04 0.69 -8.29
CA ALA A 133 -10.75 -0.28 -7.46
C ALA A 133 -12.16 -0.62 -8.02
N SER A 134 -12.78 0.32 -8.73
CA SER A 134 -14.11 0.13 -9.34
C SER A 134 -14.09 -0.56 -10.71
N VAL A 135 -12.92 -0.64 -11.38
CA VAL A 135 -12.80 -1.28 -12.69
C VAL A 135 -12.87 -2.80 -12.51
N ALA A 136 -13.94 -3.36 -13.06
CA ALA A 136 -14.38 -4.75 -12.98
C ALA A 136 -13.99 -5.55 -14.23
#